data_AF-A0A2N5XRX1-F1
#
_entry.id   AF-A0A2N5XRX1-F1
#
_cell.length_a   1.000
_cell.length_b   1.000
_cell.length_c   1.000
_cell.angle_alpha   90.00
_cell.angle_beta   90.00
_cell.angle_gamma   90.00
#
_symmetry.space_group_name_H-M   'P 1'
#
loop_
_entity.id
_entity.type
_entity.pdbx_description
1 polymer ?
#
loop_
_entity_poly.entity_id
_entity_poly.type
_entity_poly.pdbx_seq_one_letter_code
_entity_poly.pdbx_strand_id
1 'polypeptide(L)'
;MTLFSPDNHVRSEKHKRIYAYCELAYTLVDFSAAALFVIGSILFFSETTTYIGTWFFLIGSVLFGLRPTIKLYREFAYMRVGDYDDIAGG
;
A
#
# COMPACT_ATOMS: atom_id res chain seq x y z
N MET A 1 6.41 -20.42 6.57
CA MET A 1 6.50 -19.47 5.42
C MET A 1 7.69 -18.55 5.59
N THR A 2 8.38 -18.20 4.51
CA THR A 2 9.42 -17.16 4.51
C THR A 2 8.80 -15.80 4.20
N LEU A 3 9.20 -14.78 4.98
CA LEU A 3 8.75 -13.38 4.83
C LEU A 3 9.20 -12.82 3.48
N PHE A 4 8.30 -12.12 2.78
CA PHE A 4 8.53 -11.48 1.48
C PHE A 4 8.89 -12.41 0.32
N SER A 5 8.65 -13.72 0.45
CA SER A 5 8.88 -14.65 -0.67
C SER A 5 7.91 -14.37 -1.84
N PRO A 6 8.42 -14.26 -3.08
CA PRO A 6 7.59 -14.01 -4.25
C PRO A 6 6.46 -15.03 -4.39
N ASP A 7 6.72 -16.29 -4.07
CA ASP A 7 5.76 -17.39 -4.30
C ASP A 7 4.55 -17.38 -3.34
N ASN A 8 4.59 -16.59 -2.26
CA ASN A 8 3.52 -16.57 -1.25
C ASN A 8 2.15 -16.19 -1.84
N HIS A 9 2.09 -15.44 -2.94
CA HIS A 9 0.83 -15.04 -3.57
C HIS A 9 0.14 -16.16 -4.38
N VAL A 10 0.84 -17.24 -4.74
CA VAL A 10 0.30 -18.34 -5.58
C VAL A 10 -0.07 -19.58 -4.76
N ARG A 11 0.35 -19.67 -3.49
CA ARG A 11 0.24 -20.88 -2.65
C ARG A 11 -1.18 -21.40 -2.45
N SER A 12 -2.19 -20.52 -2.42
CA SER A 12 -3.59 -20.89 -2.17
C SER A 12 -4.54 -19.81 -2.71
N GLU A 13 -5.78 -20.18 -3.02
CA GLU A 13 -6.81 -19.23 -3.50
C GLU A 13 -7.07 -18.08 -2.50
N LYS A 14 -6.92 -18.35 -1.19
CA LYS A 14 -6.99 -17.31 -0.16
C LYS A 14 -5.85 -16.29 -0.27
N HIS A 15 -4.63 -16.74 -0.60
CA HIS A 15 -3.46 -15.88 -0.78
C HIS A 15 -3.62 -14.99 -2.01
N LYS A 16 -4.13 -15.53 -3.12
CA LYS A 16 -4.43 -14.75 -4.34
C LYS A 16 -5.43 -13.63 -4.08
N ARG A 17 -6.47 -13.89 -3.28
CA ARG A 17 -7.47 -12.89 -2.92
C ARG A 17 -6.89 -11.76 -2.06
N ILE A 18 -6.07 -12.11 -1.05
CA ILE A 18 -5.35 -11.13 -0.22
C ILE A 18 -4.41 -10.28 -1.09
N TYR A 19 -3.66 -10.92 -1.99
CA TYR A 19 -2.79 -10.24 -2.93
C TYR A 19 -3.54 -9.21 -3.78
N ALA A 20 -4.64 -9.62 -4.42
CA ALA A 20 -5.41 -8.77 -5.32
C ALA A 20 -5.96 -7.51 -4.62
N TYR A 21 -6.51 -7.65 -3.40
CA TYR A 21 -6.98 -6.49 -2.65
C TYR A 21 -5.84 -5.56 -2.23
N CYS A 22 -4.71 -6.12 -1.79
CA CYS A 22 -3.55 -5.30 -1.43
C CYS A 22 -2.96 -4.57 -2.65
N GLU A 23 -2.93 -5.22 -3.81
CA GLU A 23 -2.41 -4.64 -5.05
C GLU A 23 -3.28 -3.48 -5.55
N LEU A 24 -4.60 -3.64 -5.49
CA LEU A 24 -5.54 -2.56 -5.78
C LEU A 24 -5.37 -1.40 -4.79
N ALA A 25 -5.19 -1.70 -3.49
CA ALA A 25 -4.94 -0.69 -2.47
C ALA A 25 -3.63 0.08 -2.71
N TYR A 26 -2.52 -0.59 -3.09
CA TYR A 26 -1.29 0.11 -3.46
C TYR A 26 -1.50 1.04 -4.64
N THR A 27 -2.13 0.54 -5.70
CA THR A 27 -2.34 1.31 -6.93
C THR A 27 -3.12 2.59 -6.63
N LEU A 28 -4.18 2.48 -5.82
CA LEU A 28 -4.99 3.63 -5.43
C LEU A 28 -4.20 4.63 -4.59
N VAL A 29 -3.45 4.15 -3.59
CA VAL A 29 -2.64 4.99 -2.70
C VAL A 29 -1.52 5.69 -3.47
N ASP A 30 -0.80 4.97 -4.32
CA ASP A 30 0.30 5.51 -5.11
C ASP A 30 -0.19 6.57 -6.09
N PHE A 31 -1.28 6.27 -6.81
CA PHE A 31 -1.86 7.21 -7.76
C PHE A 31 -2.37 8.47 -7.06
N SER A 32 -3.02 8.31 -5.91
CA SER A 32 -3.52 9.43 -5.11
C SER A 32 -2.38 10.28 -4.54
N ALA A 33 -1.32 9.65 -4.02
CA ALA A 33 -0.11 10.34 -3.55
C ALA A 33 0.56 11.13 -4.69
N ALA A 34 0.76 10.49 -5.84
CA ALA A 34 1.34 11.13 -7.03
C ALA A 34 0.51 12.32 -7.50
N ALA A 35 -0.82 12.19 -7.57
CA ALA A 35 -1.71 13.28 -7.95
C ALA A 35 -1.60 14.46 -6.98
N LEU A 36 -1.60 14.20 -5.66
CA LEU A 36 -1.44 15.25 -4.66
C LEU A 36 -0.08 15.96 -4.76
N PHE A 37 1.00 15.22 -4.98
CA PHE A 37 2.33 15.82 -5.16
C PHE A 37 2.41 16.68 -6.42
N VAL A 38 1.87 16.22 -7.54
CA VAL A 38 1.85 17.00 -8.79
C VAL A 38 1.04 18.27 -8.61
N ILE A 39 -0.18 18.17 -8.06
CA ILE A 39 -1.03 19.34 -7.81
C ILE A 39 -0.36 20.31 -6.83
N GLY A 40 0.16 19.79 -5.72
CA GLY A 40 0.91 20.59 -4.74
C GLY A 40 2.11 21.31 -5.37
N SER A 41 2.81 20.65 -6.30
CA SER A 41 3.98 21.23 -6.99
C SER A 41 3.58 22.41 -7.86
N ILE A 42 2.44 22.31 -8.55
CA ILE A 42 1.88 23.42 -9.34
C ILE A 42 1.51 24.59 -8.42
N LEU A 43 0.93 24.32 -7.24
CA LEU A 43 0.54 25.35 -6.27
C LEU A 43 1.74 26.11 -5.69
N PHE A 44 2.96 25.56 -5.75
CA PHE A 44 4.17 26.26 -5.32
C PHE A 44 4.67 27.33 -6.31
N PHE A 45 4.06 27.47 -7.49
CA PHE A 45 4.41 28.55 -8.44
C PHE A 45 3.86 29.93 -8.05
N SER A 46 3.00 30.01 -7.02
CA SER A 46 2.53 31.27 -6.46
C SER A 46 2.64 31.28 -4.93
N GLU A 47 3.10 32.39 -4.37
CA GLU A 47 3.19 32.57 -2.91
C GLU A 47 1.83 32.44 -2.23
N THR A 48 0.76 32.93 -2.88
CA THR A 48 -0.60 32.90 -2.32
C THR A 48 -1.18 31.49 -2.18
N THR A 49 -0.73 30.54 -3.02
CA THR A 49 -1.20 29.14 -3.01
C THR A 49 -0.24 28.19 -2.30
N THR A 50 0.94 28.68 -1.90
CA THR A 50 1.99 27.86 -1.26
C THR A 50 1.50 27.17 0.02
N TYR A 51 0.74 27.86 0.87
CA TYR A 51 0.19 27.25 2.09
C TYR A 51 -0.71 26.03 1.78
N ILE A 52 -1.53 26.13 0.73
CA ILE A 52 -2.38 25.01 0.27
C ILE A 52 -1.50 23.90 -0.33
N GLY A 53 -0.49 24.26 -1.13
CA GLY A 53 0.49 23.33 -1.69
C GLY A 53 1.21 22.51 -0.62
N THR A 54 1.57 23.12 0.51
CA THR A 54 2.18 22.42 1.66
C THR A 54 1.28 21.31 2.20
N TRP A 55 -0.03 21.55 2.33
CA TRP A 55 -0.96 20.53 2.79
C TRP A 55 -1.14 19.40 1.78
N PHE A 56 -1.17 19.70 0.47
CA PHE A 56 -1.18 18.68 -0.57
C PHE A 56 0.04 17.76 -0.47
N PHE A 57 1.23 18.34 -0.24
CA PHE A 57 2.45 17.57 -0.02
C PHE A 57 2.41 16.77 1.27
N LEU A 58 1.89 17.32 2.36
CA LEU A 58 1.76 16.59 3.63
C LEU A 58 0.84 15.37 3.47
N ILE A 59 -0.34 15.56 2.90
CA ILE A 59 -1.30 14.46 2.69
C ILE A 59 -0.73 13.44 1.70
N GLY A 60 -0.12 13.89 0.60
CA GLY A 60 0.58 13.02 -0.34
C GLY A 60 1.68 12.18 0.33
N SER A 61 2.42 12.76 1.27
CA SER A 61 3.48 12.08 2.03
C SER A 61 2.92 11.03 2.98
N VAL A 62 1.80 11.32 3.64
CA VAL A 62 1.10 10.34 4.48
C VAL A 62 0.61 9.17 3.64
N LEU A 63 -0.03 9.43 2.48
CA LEU A 63 -0.45 8.38 1.56
C LEU A 63 0.74 7.55 1.06
N PHE A 64 1.84 8.20 0.66
CA PHE A 64 3.05 7.50 0.25
C PHE A 64 3.59 6.55 1.35
N GLY A 65 3.48 6.95 2.62
CA GLY A 65 3.80 6.11 3.78
C GLY A 65 2.83 4.93 4.01
N LEU A 66 1.62 4.96 3.46
CA LEU A 66 0.70 3.81 3.53
C LEU A 66 1.15 2.64 2.66
N ARG A 67 1.93 2.88 1.60
CA ARG A 67 2.46 1.81 0.74
C ARG A 67 3.28 0.76 1.51
N PRO A 68 4.34 1.10 2.27
CA PRO A 68 5.03 0.10 3.09
C PRO A 68 4.13 -0.50 4.17
N THR A 69 3.13 0.25 4.67
CA THR A 69 2.18 -0.23 5.69
C THR A 69 1.28 -1.35 5.16
N ILE A 70 0.72 -1.19 3.96
CA ILE A 70 -0.08 -2.21 3.29
C ILE A 70 0.79 -3.45 2.97
N LYS A 71 2.09 -3.25 2.67
CA LYS A 71 3.05 -4.35 2.45
C LYS A 71 3.28 -5.17 3.70
N LEU A 72 3.50 -4.52 4.83
CA LEU A 72 3.59 -5.20 6.11
C LEU A 72 2.30 -5.94 6.45
N TYR A 73 1.14 -5.30 6.28
CA TYR A 73 -0.16 -5.93 6.51
C TYR A 73 -0.34 -7.20 5.67
N ARG A 74 0.03 -7.16 4.38
CA ARG A 74 -0.04 -8.33 3.49
C ARG A 74 0.82 -9.49 3.99
N GLU A 75 2.05 -9.22 4.44
CA GLU A 75 2.91 -10.26 5.00
C GLU A 75 2.34 -10.88 6.27
N PHE A 76 1.78 -10.06 7.19
CA PHE A 76 1.08 -10.57 8.37
C PHE A 76 -0.13 -11.43 8.01
N ALA A 77 -0.91 -11.02 7.00
CA ALA A 77 -2.04 -11.79 6.52
C ALA A 77 -1.61 -13.14 5.92
N TYR A 78 -0.53 -13.19 5.14
CA TYR A 78 0.02 -14.44 4.62
C TYR A 78 0.50 -15.38 5.73
N MET A 79 1.26 -14.87 6.71
CA MET A 79 1.71 -15.68 7.85
C MET A 79 0.53 -16.32 8.58
N ARG A 80 -0.54 -15.55 8.80
CA ARG A 80 -1.75 -16.03 9.47
C ARG A 80 -2.48 -17.09 8.65
N VAL A 81 -2.61 -16.93 7.34
CA VAL A 81 -3.26 -17.95 6.49
C VAL A 81 -2.42 -19.22 6.40
N GLY A 82 -1.09 -19.11 6.31
CA GLY A 82 -0.20 -20.26 6.33
C GLY A 82 -0.31 -21.10 7.59
N ASP A 83 -0.32 -20.45 8.75
CA ASP A 83 -0.49 -21.11 10.06
C ASP A 83 -1.83 -21.86 10.15
N TYR A 84 -2.92 -21.28 9.64
CA TYR A 84 -4.24 -21.95 9.58
C TYR A 84 -4.28 -23.15 8.64
N ASP A 85 -3.64 -23.07 7.48
CA ASP A 85 -3.62 -24.18 6.53
C ASP A 85 -2.74 -25.34 7.06
N ASP A 86 -1.66 -25.04 7.81
CA ASP A 86 -0.79 -26.04 8.45
C ASP A 86 -1.50 -26.80 9.59
N ILE A 87 -2.35 -26.13 10.39
CA ILE A 87 -3.12 -26.79 11.47
C ILE A 87 -4.39 -27.50 10.98
N ALA A 88 -5.01 -27.05 9.88
CA ALA A 88 -6.23 -27.64 9.34
C ALA A 88 -5.96 -28.81 8.38
N GLY A 89 -4.70 -29.02 7.99
CA GLY A 89 -4.24 -30.05 7.06
C GLY A 89 -3.28 -31.09 7.65
N GLY A 90 -3.24 -31.23 8.98
CA GLY A 90 -2.60 -32.36 9.68
C GLY A 90 -3.56 -33.52 9.92
#